data_AF-A0A0V1I9N2-F1
#
_entry.id   AF-A0A0V1I9N2-F1
#
_cell.length_a   1.000
_cell.length_b   1.000
_cell.length_c   1.000
_cell.angle_alpha   90.00
_cell.angle_beta   90.00
_cell.angle_gamma   90.00
#
_symmetry.space_group_name_H-M   'P 1'
#
loop_
_entity.id
_entity.type
_entity.pdbx_description
1 polymer ?
#
loop_
_entity_poly.entity_id
_entity_poly.type
_entity_poly.pdbx_seq_one_letter_code
_entity_poly.pdbx_strand_id
1 'polypeptide(L)'
;MTASKKLSSEELSLLLFNLVAIKLSKHLLLLKANNILPLYLTEEDNFDHIQSDFLKWSLQLIKYLEDCSSKFSSLHDNKRVSVWRDENENSSDAEDAENNANNVGDIEDICERYEVMHFTNVTNDSDKIKEMLTPTLKKSLTKQGYHLVGTHSGVKICRWTKSMLRGRGGCYKHTFYGINSHQCMEMTPSLACANKCVFCWRHHSNPVGTEWKWKTDPADKILFDSLEGHKKMVRQFRGVPGVKDARFEESSTVRHCALSLVGEPIMYPHINELISKMHSLNISTFLVTNAQFPSAIENLIPVTQLYLSVDAASKESLKEIDRPLFRDFWQRLMNSIDILRDKKQRTVYRLTLVNRYNMNEVSQYAALIKRGQPDFVEVKGVTYCGDSKNSKITMANVPWHADVVDFVQQLVFQLDDYDIAAEHEHSNCVLIAKLNFKINGQWYTWIDYEKFFSLAERFKKDGISFTSYDYMAKTPDWALFGASQRGFDPEDQRWYRKSKIW
;
A
#
# COMPACT_ATOMS: atom_id res chain seq x y z
N MET A 1 53.34 -31.14 8.78
CA MET A 1 52.13 -31.36 7.96
C MET A 1 50.95 -31.49 8.91
N THR A 2 50.34 -30.36 9.28
CA THR A 2 49.15 -30.33 10.14
C THR A 2 47.92 -30.57 9.28
N ALA A 3 47.25 -31.69 9.52
CA ALA A 3 46.02 -32.06 8.83
C ALA A 3 44.90 -31.08 9.20
N SER A 4 44.41 -30.34 8.22
CA SER A 4 43.22 -29.50 8.37
C SER A 4 42.00 -30.41 8.49
N LYS A 5 41.48 -30.56 9.72
CA LYS A 5 40.21 -31.25 9.98
C LYS A 5 39.10 -30.44 9.28
N LYS A 6 38.37 -31.04 8.33
CA LYS A 6 37.17 -30.42 7.75
C LYS A 6 36.08 -30.45 8.82
N LEU A 7 35.65 -29.27 9.26
CA LEU A 7 34.50 -29.12 10.16
C LEU A 7 33.21 -29.53 9.42
N SER A 8 32.29 -30.16 10.12
CA SER A 8 30.96 -30.54 9.65
C SER A 8 30.08 -29.30 9.43
N SER A 9 28.99 -29.45 8.67
CA SER A 9 28.01 -28.36 8.45
C SER A 9 27.37 -27.87 9.74
N GLU A 10 27.30 -28.73 10.75
CA GLU A 10 26.72 -28.46 12.07
C GLU A 10 27.73 -27.68 12.92
N GLU A 11 29.00 -28.10 12.95
CA GLU A 11 30.08 -27.37 13.62
C GLU A 11 30.25 -25.94 13.06
N LEU A 12 30.08 -25.75 11.74
CA LEU A 12 30.09 -24.43 11.09
C LEU A 12 28.91 -23.52 11.50
N SER A 13 27.73 -24.12 11.74
CA SER A 13 26.54 -23.38 12.18
C SER A 13 26.67 -22.88 13.62
N LEU A 14 27.25 -23.70 14.50
CA LEU A 14 27.52 -23.33 15.89
C LEU A 14 28.56 -22.21 16.00
N LEU A 15 29.63 -22.31 15.20
CA LEU A 15 30.66 -21.27 15.13
C LEU A 15 30.04 -19.93 14.71
N LEU A 16 29.09 -19.96 13.76
CA LEU A 16 28.35 -18.79 13.32
C LEU A 16 27.45 -18.22 14.43
N PHE A 17 26.76 -19.06 15.20
CA PHE A 17 25.91 -18.62 16.32
C PHE A 17 26.72 -17.90 17.41
N ASN A 18 27.83 -18.50 17.84
CA ASN A 18 28.74 -17.90 18.83
C ASN A 18 29.36 -16.60 18.31
N LEU A 19 29.76 -16.56 17.03
CA LEU A 19 30.28 -15.34 16.39
C LEU A 19 29.26 -14.20 16.35
N VAL A 20 27.98 -14.49 16.07
CA VAL A 20 26.89 -13.50 16.09
C VAL A 20 26.66 -12.99 17.51
N ALA A 21 26.61 -13.89 18.51
CA ALA A 21 26.39 -13.53 19.91
C ALA A 21 27.51 -12.61 20.46
N ILE A 22 28.78 -12.91 20.15
CA ILE A 22 29.93 -12.07 20.51
C ILE A 22 29.84 -10.68 19.86
N LYS A 23 29.52 -10.62 18.56
CA LYS A 23 29.40 -9.34 17.84
C LYS A 23 28.26 -8.49 18.41
N LEU A 24 27.11 -9.08 18.68
CA LEU A 24 25.96 -8.39 19.25
C LEU A 24 26.27 -7.84 20.65
N SER A 25 26.87 -8.65 21.54
CA SER A 25 27.28 -8.21 22.87
C SER A 25 28.27 -7.03 22.81
N LYS A 26 29.24 -7.08 21.88
CA LYS A 26 30.19 -5.98 21.66
C LYS A 26 29.48 -4.68 21.22
N HIS A 27 28.52 -4.76 20.30
CA HIS A 27 27.76 -3.59 19.85
C HIS A 27 26.89 -3.00 20.97
N LEU A 28 26.24 -3.84 21.77
CA LEU A 28 25.43 -3.39 22.91
C LEU A 28 26.29 -2.66 23.96
N LEU A 29 27.50 -3.17 24.24
CA LEU A 29 28.44 -2.49 25.12
C LEU A 29 28.90 -1.12 24.57
N LEU A 30 29.11 -1.00 23.26
CA LEU A 30 29.41 0.29 22.61
C LEU A 30 28.26 1.30 22.74
N LEU A 31 27.02 0.81 22.82
CA LEU A 31 25.82 1.62 23.07
C LEU A 31 25.58 1.89 24.57
N LYS A 32 26.55 1.56 25.44
CA LYS A 32 26.46 1.68 26.91
C LYS A 32 25.33 0.87 27.55
N ALA A 33 24.92 -0.24 26.91
CA ALA A 33 23.99 -1.17 27.53
C ALA A 33 24.66 -1.88 28.73
N ASN A 34 23.89 -2.13 29.78
CA ASN A 34 24.33 -2.91 30.92
C ASN A 34 24.04 -4.39 30.69
N ASN A 35 25.04 -5.26 30.88
CA ASN A 35 24.84 -6.71 30.82
C ASN A 35 24.09 -7.17 32.07
N ILE A 36 22.84 -7.58 31.88
CA ILE A 36 21.97 -8.14 32.91
C ILE A 36 22.31 -9.62 33.19
N LEU A 37 22.68 -10.34 32.14
CA LEU A 37 23.22 -11.70 32.21
C LEU A 37 24.55 -11.76 31.46
N PRO A 38 25.48 -12.66 31.86
CA PRO A 38 26.69 -12.89 31.10
C PRO A 38 26.39 -13.46 29.72
N LEU A 39 27.27 -13.17 28.75
CA LEU A 39 27.24 -13.80 27.44
C LEU A 39 27.46 -15.30 27.60
N TYR A 40 26.52 -16.10 27.13
CA TYR A 40 26.61 -17.56 27.11
C TYR A 40 26.97 -18.03 25.70
N LEU A 41 28.01 -18.83 25.58
CA LEU A 41 28.45 -19.43 24.32
C LEU A 41 28.26 -20.94 24.42
N THR A 42 27.73 -21.55 23.38
CA THR A 42 27.53 -23.00 23.35
C THR A 42 28.85 -23.71 23.10
N GLU A 43 29.13 -24.80 23.81
CA GLU A 43 30.35 -25.60 23.62
C GLU A 43 30.29 -26.40 22.31
N GLU A 44 31.44 -26.53 21.63
CA GLU A 44 31.56 -26.98 20.24
C GLU A 44 31.11 -28.43 19.98
N ASP A 45 30.93 -29.25 21.01
CA ASP A 45 30.73 -30.70 20.90
C ASP A 45 29.33 -31.22 21.32
N ASN A 46 28.34 -30.34 21.61
CA ASN A 46 27.08 -30.78 22.25
C ASN A 46 25.79 -30.21 21.61
N PHE A 47 25.45 -30.71 20.42
CA PHE A 47 24.28 -30.29 19.63
C PHE A 47 22.92 -30.59 20.31
N ASP A 48 22.84 -31.67 21.09
CA ASP A 48 21.59 -32.13 21.72
C ASP A 48 21.13 -31.25 22.90
N HIS A 49 21.88 -30.20 23.24
CA HIS A 49 21.63 -29.39 24.43
C HIS A 49 21.35 -27.90 24.16
N ILE A 50 21.39 -27.42 22.91
CA ILE A 50 21.11 -26.00 22.59
C ILE A 50 19.74 -25.56 23.11
N GLN A 51 18.71 -26.37 22.92
CA GLN A 51 17.37 -26.06 23.39
C GLN A 51 17.26 -26.09 24.92
N SER A 52 18.00 -26.99 25.57
CA SER A 52 18.10 -27.08 27.03
C SER A 52 18.85 -25.89 27.62
N ASP A 53 19.92 -25.46 26.98
CA ASP A 53 20.74 -24.31 27.41
C ASP A 53 20.02 -23.00 27.16
N PHE A 54 19.29 -22.87 26.05
CA PHE A 54 18.39 -21.74 25.82
C PHE A 54 17.30 -21.67 26.91
N LEU A 55 16.74 -22.81 27.31
CA LEU A 55 15.75 -22.87 28.38
C LEU A 55 16.35 -22.46 29.73
N LYS A 56 17.55 -22.95 30.08
CA LYS A 56 18.27 -22.55 31.30
C LYS A 56 18.56 -21.05 31.32
N TRP A 57 19.05 -20.50 30.21
CA TRP A 57 19.30 -19.06 30.09
C TRP A 57 18.01 -18.25 30.22
N SER A 58 16.92 -18.70 29.60
CA SER A 58 15.61 -18.05 29.69
C SER A 58 15.08 -18.03 31.12
N LEU A 59 15.24 -19.13 31.86
CA LEU A 59 14.87 -19.21 33.28
C LEU A 59 15.69 -18.26 34.15
N GLN A 60 16.99 -18.09 33.88
CA GLN A 60 17.84 -17.12 34.58
C GLN A 60 17.38 -15.68 34.31
N LEU A 61 16.98 -15.37 33.08
CA LEU A 61 16.46 -14.06 32.71
C LEU A 61 15.14 -13.76 33.42
N ILE A 62 14.21 -14.72 33.40
CA ILE A 62 12.91 -14.60 34.08
C ILE A 62 13.15 -14.35 35.58
N LYS A 63 14.01 -15.13 36.22
CA LYS A 63 14.35 -14.95 37.64
C LYS A 63 14.94 -13.56 37.92
N TYR A 64 15.84 -13.06 37.06
CA TYR A 64 16.38 -11.71 37.21
C TYR A 64 15.28 -10.64 37.14
N LEU A 65 14.36 -10.77 36.18
CA LEU A 65 13.26 -9.81 36.01
C LEU A 65 12.28 -9.84 37.20
N GLU A 66 12.03 -11.03 37.75
CA GLU A 66 11.22 -11.22 38.97
C GLU A 66 11.91 -10.62 40.21
N ASP A 67 13.22 -10.83 40.38
CA ASP A 67 14.00 -10.24 41.47
C ASP A 67 14.08 -8.71 41.36
N CYS A 68 14.15 -8.16 40.13
CA CYS A 68 14.08 -6.72 39.87
C CYS A 68 12.70 -6.12 40.20
N SER A 69 11.62 -6.86 39.97
CA SER A 69 10.26 -6.46 40.37
C SER A 69 10.15 -6.28 41.89
N SER A 70 10.82 -7.14 42.68
CA SER A 70 10.82 -7.04 44.15
C SER A 70 11.55 -5.78 44.67
N LYS A 71 12.63 -5.35 43.99
CA LYS A 71 13.40 -4.13 44.34
C LYS A 71 12.69 -2.81 43.99
N PHE A 72 11.68 -2.84 43.12
CA PHE A 72 10.88 -1.67 42.78
C PHE A 72 9.67 -1.47 43.71
N SER A 73 9.40 -2.41 44.62
CA SER A 73 8.24 -2.34 45.53
C SER A 73 8.43 -1.41 46.74
N SER A 74 9.65 -0.92 47.02
CA SER A 74 9.92 0.04 48.12
C SER A 74 9.91 1.51 47.70
N LEU A 75 9.55 1.80 46.45
CA LEU A 75 9.33 3.15 45.91
C LEU A 75 7.92 3.23 45.31
N HIS A 76 6.90 2.94 46.11
CA HIS A 76 5.53 3.26 45.75
C HIS A 76 5.13 4.61 46.36
N ASP A 77 5.09 5.63 45.51
CA ASP A 77 3.91 6.48 45.51
C ASP A 77 3.14 6.21 44.20
N ASN A 78 1.82 6.11 44.34
CA ASN A 78 0.92 5.43 43.42
C ASN A 78 0.93 5.97 41.98
N LYS A 79 1.38 5.14 41.01
CA LYS A 79 0.89 5.11 39.63
C LYS A 79 1.24 3.77 38.98
N ARG A 80 0.26 2.86 38.91
CA ARG A 80 0.34 1.62 38.13
C ARG A 80 0.59 1.98 36.66
N VAL A 81 1.77 1.65 36.14
CA VAL A 81 1.97 1.49 34.70
C VAL A 81 1.52 0.07 34.36
N SER A 82 0.25 -0.07 34.00
CA SER A 82 -0.25 -1.26 33.32
C SER A 82 0.36 -1.28 31.92
N VAL A 83 1.09 -2.35 31.59
CA VAL A 83 1.38 -2.70 30.20
C VAL A 83 0.03 -2.96 29.54
N TRP A 84 -0.36 -2.04 28.67
CA TRP A 84 -1.62 -2.08 27.96
C TRP A 84 -1.57 -3.19 26.92
N ARG A 85 -2.39 -4.20 27.15
CA ARG A 85 -2.79 -5.18 26.16
C ARG A 85 -3.90 -4.54 25.34
N ASP A 86 -3.54 -3.83 24.27
CA ASP A 86 -4.51 -3.29 23.31
C ASP A 86 -5.06 -4.42 22.41
N GLU A 87 -5.85 -5.28 23.03
CA GLU A 87 -6.81 -6.12 22.32
C GLU A 87 -8.04 -5.25 22.02
N ASN A 88 -7.98 -4.41 20.98
CA ASN A 88 -9.11 -3.95 20.16
C ASN A 88 -8.73 -2.73 19.28
N GLU A 89 -7.78 -2.92 18.37
CA GLU A 89 -7.74 -2.15 17.14
C GLU A 89 -7.87 -3.11 15.97
N ASN A 90 -9.11 -3.44 15.60
CA ASN A 90 -9.54 -3.78 14.24
C ASN A 90 -10.99 -4.28 14.26
N SER A 91 -11.91 -3.32 14.35
CA SER A 91 -13.31 -3.51 13.95
C SER A 91 -13.82 -2.18 13.43
N SER A 92 -13.35 -1.78 12.25
CA SER A 92 -13.91 -0.64 11.51
C SER A 92 -14.89 -1.06 10.40
N ASP A 93 -15.18 -2.36 10.28
CA ASP A 93 -15.89 -2.90 9.11
C ASP A 93 -17.36 -3.27 9.38
N ALA A 94 -17.86 -3.17 10.62
CA ALA A 94 -19.21 -3.63 10.96
C ALA A 94 -20.32 -2.54 10.95
N GLU A 95 -20.04 -1.31 11.38
CA GLU A 95 -21.15 -0.35 11.65
C GLU A 95 -21.58 0.48 10.42
N ASP A 96 -20.78 0.55 9.34
CA ASP A 96 -21.26 1.10 8.05
C ASP A 96 -22.16 0.09 7.30
N ALA A 97 -22.16 -1.18 7.73
CA ALA A 97 -23.13 -2.19 7.31
C ALA A 97 -24.43 -2.12 8.13
N GLU A 98 -24.38 -1.79 9.43
CA GLU A 98 -25.57 -1.77 10.30
C GLU A 98 -26.61 -0.70 9.92
N ASN A 99 -26.21 0.48 9.46
CA ASN A 99 -27.18 1.50 9.02
C ASN A 99 -27.84 1.16 7.66
N ASN A 100 -27.36 0.13 6.96
CA ASN A 100 -28.02 -0.47 5.80
C ASN A 100 -28.58 -1.88 6.09
N ALA A 101 -28.43 -2.40 7.30
CA ALA A 101 -28.82 -3.77 7.67
C ALA A 101 -30.31 -3.90 7.97
N ASN A 102 -31.00 -2.81 8.31
CA ASN A 102 -32.44 -2.85 8.61
C ASN A 102 -33.35 -2.99 7.37
N ASN A 103 -32.80 -3.40 6.22
CA ASN A 103 -33.57 -3.80 5.03
C ASN A 103 -32.86 -4.90 4.22
N VAL A 104 -32.16 -5.81 4.90
CA VAL A 104 -31.57 -7.00 4.28
C VAL A 104 -32.59 -8.13 4.35
N GLY A 105 -33.46 -8.19 3.33
CA GLY A 105 -34.14 -9.42 2.97
C GLY A 105 -33.15 -10.39 2.32
N ASP A 106 -33.25 -11.65 2.72
CA ASP A 106 -32.35 -12.77 2.46
C ASP A 106 -31.85 -12.88 1.01
N ILE A 107 -30.52 -13.00 0.84
CA ILE A 107 -29.84 -13.27 -0.44
C ILE A 107 -29.35 -14.72 -0.44
N GLU A 108 -30.25 -15.67 -0.24
CA GLU A 108 -29.90 -17.11 -0.31
C GLU A 108 -30.53 -17.86 -1.50
N ASP A 109 -31.39 -17.24 -2.31
CA ASP A 109 -32.09 -17.98 -3.40
C ASP A 109 -31.51 -17.83 -4.82
N ILE A 110 -30.33 -17.24 -5.02
CA ILE A 110 -29.76 -17.01 -6.38
C ILE A 110 -28.47 -17.83 -6.66
N CYS A 111 -27.92 -18.54 -5.68
CA CYS A 111 -26.66 -19.28 -5.86
C CYS A 111 -26.80 -20.80 -6.11
N GLU A 112 -27.99 -21.40 -6.06
CA GLU A 112 -28.16 -22.86 -6.23
C GLU A 112 -28.55 -23.33 -7.64
N ARG A 113 -28.43 -22.51 -8.70
CA ARG A 113 -28.64 -22.98 -10.09
C ARG A 113 -27.46 -22.73 -11.03
N TYR A 114 -26.27 -23.17 -10.61
CA TYR A 114 -25.18 -23.46 -11.55
C TYR A 114 -25.06 -24.98 -11.74
N GLU A 115 -26.13 -25.60 -12.23
CA GLU A 115 -25.99 -26.84 -12.98
C GLU A 115 -25.63 -26.51 -14.44
N VAL A 116 -24.72 -27.32 -14.96
CA VAL A 116 -24.12 -27.27 -16.30
C VAL A 116 -25.14 -26.89 -17.38
N MET A 117 -25.11 -25.64 -17.85
CA MET A 117 -25.88 -25.26 -19.04
C MET A 117 -25.23 -25.91 -20.27
N HIS A 118 -25.88 -26.98 -20.73
CA HIS A 118 -25.78 -27.46 -22.10
C HIS A 118 -25.98 -26.29 -23.08
N PHE A 119 -25.08 -26.19 -24.06
CA PHE A 119 -25.23 -25.34 -25.24
C PHE A 119 -26.54 -25.68 -25.95
N THR A 120 -27.57 -24.87 -25.77
CA THR A 120 -28.73 -24.83 -26.66
C THR A 120 -28.71 -23.54 -27.46
N ASN A 121 -28.85 -23.69 -28.77
CA ASN A 121 -28.77 -22.65 -29.78
C ASN A 121 -29.70 -21.48 -29.45
N VAL A 122 -29.09 -20.31 -29.19
CA VAL A 122 -29.78 -19.02 -29.18
C VAL A 122 -29.25 -18.19 -30.34
N THR A 123 -30.21 -17.68 -31.08
CA THR A 123 -30.18 -16.90 -32.32
C THR A 123 -29.17 -15.76 -32.35
N ASN A 124 -28.55 -15.58 -33.52
CA ASN A 124 -27.64 -14.52 -33.96
C ASN A 124 -27.89 -13.13 -33.32
N ASP A 125 -27.01 -12.71 -32.41
CA ASP A 125 -26.71 -11.28 -32.12
C ASP A 125 -25.19 -11.08 -32.19
N SER A 126 -24.59 -11.53 -33.30
CA SER A 126 -23.14 -11.71 -33.47
C SER A 126 -22.33 -10.42 -33.73
N ASP A 127 -22.95 -9.23 -33.67
CA ASP A 127 -22.29 -7.98 -34.12
C ASP A 127 -22.17 -6.86 -33.07
N LYS A 128 -22.50 -7.09 -31.79
CA LYS A 128 -22.34 -6.03 -30.75
C LYS A 128 -21.21 -6.34 -29.77
N ILE A 129 -20.18 -5.49 -29.79
CA ILE A 129 -19.10 -5.50 -28.79
C ILE A 129 -19.72 -5.36 -27.37
N LYS A 130 -19.37 -6.30 -26.48
CA LYS A 130 -19.95 -6.40 -25.14
C LYS A 130 -19.52 -5.26 -24.21
N GLU A 131 -20.43 -4.73 -23.40
CA GLU A 131 -20.10 -3.79 -22.30
C GLU A 131 -19.36 -4.50 -21.16
N MET A 132 -18.41 -3.82 -20.52
CA MET A 132 -17.71 -4.36 -19.34
C MET A 132 -18.64 -4.40 -18.11
N LEU A 133 -19.49 -3.38 -17.98
CA LEU A 133 -20.50 -3.26 -16.95
C LEU A 133 -21.78 -4.02 -17.31
N THR A 134 -21.86 -5.30 -16.91
CA THR A 134 -23.11 -6.09 -17.04
C THR A 134 -24.19 -5.59 -16.07
N PRO A 135 -25.49 -5.85 -16.32
CA PRO A 135 -26.56 -5.44 -15.40
C PRO A 135 -26.36 -5.91 -13.95
N THR A 136 -25.92 -7.15 -13.77
CA THR A 136 -25.61 -7.73 -12.45
C THR A 136 -24.45 -6.99 -11.77
N LEU A 137 -23.38 -6.71 -12.52
CA LEU A 137 -22.24 -5.97 -12.01
C LEU A 137 -22.62 -4.52 -11.66
N LYS A 138 -23.45 -3.86 -12.50
CA LYS A 138 -23.98 -2.52 -12.24
C LYS A 138 -24.73 -2.47 -10.90
N LYS A 139 -25.63 -3.42 -10.65
CA LYS A 139 -26.39 -3.51 -9.38
C LYS A 139 -25.47 -3.71 -8.17
N SER A 140 -24.50 -4.63 -8.26
CA SER A 140 -23.56 -4.93 -7.17
C SER A 140 -22.67 -3.73 -6.83
N LEU A 141 -22.03 -3.11 -7.83
CA LEU A 141 -21.14 -1.97 -7.61
C LEU A 141 -21.90 -0.75 -7.08
N THR A 142 -23.12 -0.51 -7.56
CA THR A 142 -23.97 0.58 -7.05
C THR A 142 -24.25 0.40 -5.55
N LYS A 143 -24.57 -0.83 -5.10
CA LYS A 143 -24.76 -1.14 -3.67
C LYS A 143 -23.49 -0.88 -2.84
N GLN A 144 -22.31 -1.06 -3.44
CA GLN A 144 -21.01 -0.78 -2.80
C GLN A 144 -20.62 0.71 -2.82
N GLY A 145 -21.53 1.60 -3.25
CA GLY A 145 -21.34 3.05 -3.28
C GLY A 145 -20.50 3.57 -4.45
N TYR A 146 -20.42 2.81 -5.55
CA TYR A 146 -19.84 3.32 -6.79
C TYR A 146 -20.82 4.20 -7.53
N HIS A 147 -20.28 5.24 -8.17
CA HIS A 147 -20.93 5.89 -9.30
C HIS A 147 -20.29 5.37 -10.59
N LEU A 148 -21.08 4.62 -11.36
CA LEU A 148 -20.63 3.97 -12.58
C LEU A 148 -20.67 4.94 -13.75
N VAL A 149 -19.64 4.89 -14.58
CA VAL A 149 -19.42 5.84 -15.67
C VAL A 149 -19.32 5.08 -17.00
N GLY A 150 -20.21 5.42 -17.93
CA GLY A 150 -20.29 4.74 -19.22
C GLY A 150 -20.52 3.23 -19.10
N THR A 151 -19.76 2.47 -19.87
CA THR A 151 -19.89 1.03 -20.05
C THR A 151 -18.75 0.24 -19.39
N HIS A 152 -17.74 0.91 -18.84
CA HIS A 152 -16.55 0.26 -18.28
C HIS A 152 -15.82 0.99 -17.14
N SER A 153 -16.26 2.19 -16.74
CA SER A 153 -15.56 3.03 -15.77
C SER A 153 -16.36 3.25 -14.48
N GLY A 154 -15.72 3.83 -13.47
CA GLY A 154 -16.42 4.25 -12.26
C GLY A 154 -15.58 5.11 -11.32
N VAL A 155 -16.28 5.85 -10.48
CA VAL A 155 -15.72 6.67 -9.39
C VAL A 155 -16.32 6.24 -8.06
N LYS A 156 -15.58 6.45 -6.97
CA LYS A 156 -16.05 6.21 -5.60
C LYS A 156 -15.46 7.25 -4.66
N ILE A 157 -16.20 7.65 -3.63
CA ILE A 157 -15.64 8.51 -2.59
C ILE A 157 -14.70 7.70 -1.70
N CYS A 158 -13.44 8.12 -1.67
CA CYS A 158 -12.43 7.55 -0.81
C CYS A 158 -12.78 7.77 0.67
N ARG A 159 -12.47 6.80 1.53
CA ARG A 159 -12.60 6.93 3.00
C ARG A 159 -11.91 8.19 3.51
N TRP A 160 -10.72 8.48 3.00
CA TRP A 160 -9.92 9.62 3.44
C TRP A 160 -10.46 10.97 2.97
N THR A 161 -11.17 11.02 1.83
CA THR A 161 -11.96 12.21 1.45
C THR A 161 -13.00 12.51 2.52
N LYS A 162 -13.74 11.50 2.98
CA LYS A 162 -14.75 11.67 4.06
C LYS A 162 -14.13 12.09 5.38
N SER A 163 -12.93 11.58 5.69
CA SER A 163 -12.18 11.89 6.91
C SER A 163 -11.68 13.33 6.89
N MET A 164 -10.99 13.71 5.81
CA MET A 164 -10.40 15.04 5.66
C MET A 164 -11.48 16.12 5.54
N LEU A 165 -12.63 15.85 4.91
CA LEU A 165 -13.79 16.76 4.94
C LEU A 165 -14.24 17.12 6.36
N ARG A 166 -14.01 16.25 7.34
CA ARG A 166 -14.38 16.46 8.75
C ARG A 166 -13.25 16.97 9.65
N GLY A 167 -12.08 17.26 9.10
CA GLY A 167 -10.91 17.60 9.92
C GLY A 167 -10.32 16.42 10.68
N ARG A 168 -10.50 15.18 10.19
CA ARG A 168 -10.14 13.94 10.92
C ARG A 168 -8.89 13.22 10.38
N GLY A 169 -8.12 13.89 9.52
CA GLY A 169 -6.93 13.31 8.88
C GLY A 169 -7.12 13.05 7.39
N GLY A 170 -6.10 13.41 6.60
CA GLY A 170 -5.91 12.96 5.22
C GLY A 170 -5.29 11.56 5.12
N CYS A 171 -5.24 11.02 3.90
CA CYS A 171 -4.54 9.76 3.63
C CYS A 171 -3.01 9.94 3.70
N TYR A 172 -2.26 8.84 3.73
CA TYR A 172 -0.79 8.88 3.72
C TYR A 172 -0.19 9.65 2.52
N LYS A 173 -0.90 9.77 1.39
CA LYS A 173 -0.42 10.56 0.25
C LYS A 173 -0.45 12.07 0.51
N HIS A 174 -1.27 12.52 1.47
CA HIS A 174 -1.20 13.87 2.00
C HIS A 174 0.15 14.08 2.69
N THR A 175 0.48 13.20 3.63
CA THR A 175 1.76 13.18 4.34
C THR A 175 2.96 13.10 3.39
N PHE A 176 2.92 12.21 2.41
CA PHE A 176 4.10 11.92 1.57
C PHE A 176 4.30 12.92 0.43
N TYR A 177 3.22 13.44 -0.15
CA TYR A 177 3.27 14.17 -1.43
C TYR A 177 2.43 15.44 -1.47
N GLY A 178 1.81 15.86 -0.36
CA GLY A 178 0.97 17.06 -0.29
C GLY A 178 -0.35 16.94 -1.06
N ILE A 179 -0.91 15.73 -1.19
CA ILE A 179 -2.25 15.55 -1.79
C ILE A 179 -3.34 15.94 -0.79
N ASN A 180 -4.26 16.81 -1.20
CA ASN A 180 -5.47 17.07 -0.43
C ASN A 180 -6.50 15.98 -0.71
N SER A 181 -6.77 15.12 0.27
CA SER A 181 -7.68 13.97 0.12
C SER A 181 -9.12 14.39 -0.17
N HIS A 182 -9.57 15.55 0.31
CA HIS A 182 -10.90 16.10 0.01
C HIS A 182 -11.02 16.68 -1.42
N GLN A 183 -9.91 16.90 -2.11
CA GLN A 183 -9.86 17.33 -3.53
C GLN A 183 -9.42 16.19 -4.47
N CYS A 184 -9.33 14.96 -3.97
CA CYS A 184 -8.92 13.79 -4.72
C CYS A 184 -10.12 12.98 -5.22
N MET A 185 -10.19 12.79 -6.54
CA MET A 185 -11.12 11.89 -7.19
C MET A 185 -10.49 10.51 -7.37
N GLU A 186 -11.04 9.50 -6.69
CA GLU A 186 -10.65 8.11 -6.90
C GLU A 186 -11.50 7.49 -8.01
N MET A 187 -10.84 7.04 -9.08
CA MET A 187 -11.51 6.52 -10.26
C MET A 187 -10.79 5.33 -10.88
N THR A 188 -11.49 4.66 -11.81
CA THR A 188 -10.86 3.77 -12.78
C THR A 188 -11.53 3.90 -14.14
N PRO A 189 -10.75 3.93 -15.24
CA PRO A 189 -11.26 3.81 -16.60
C PRO A 189 -11.41 2.34 -17.03
N SER A 190 -11.05 1.37 -16.19
CA SER A 190 -11.11 -0.06 -16.51
C SER A 190 -11.34 -0.88 -15.24
N LEU A 191 -12.52 -1.48 -15.10
CA LEU A 191 -12.82 -2.39 -13.99
C LEU A 191 -12.15 -3.76 -14.15
N ALA A 192 -11.66 -4.07 -15.36
CA ALA A 192 -11.05 -5.34 -15.68
C ALA A 192 -9.57 -5.39 -15.24
N CYS A 193 -9.12 -6.54 -14.74
CA CYS A 193 -7.75 -6.75 -14.27
C CYS A 193 -7.11 -8.01 -14.87
N ALA A 194 -5.78 -7.99 -15.00
CA ALA A 194 -4.97 -9.16 -15.36
C ALA A 194 -4.55 -10.02 -14.17
N ASN A 195 -4.87 -9.61 -12.93
CA ASN A 195 -4.52 -10.30 -11.69
C ASN A 195 -5.77 -10.62 -10.87
N LYS A 196 -5.67 -11.65 -10.02
CA LYS A 196 -6.67 -12.04 -9.02
C LYS A 196 -6.01 -12.10 -7.64
N CYS A 197 -5.48 -10.96 -7.18
CA CYS A 197 -4.70 -10.92 -5.95
C CYS A 197 -5.52 -11.36 -4.72
N VAL A 198 -4.89 -12.09 -3.80
CA VAL A 198 -5.54 -12.64 -2.59
C VAL A 198 -6.06 -11.57 -1.63
N PHE A 199 -5.41 -10.40 -1.63
CA PHE A 199 -5.79 -9.24 -0.83
C PHE A 199 -6.70 -8.26 -1.59
N CYS A 200 -6.95 -8.49 -2.89
CA CYS A 200 -7.87 -7.66 -3.65
C CYS A 200 -9.30 -8.05 -3.25
N TRP A 201 -9.93 -7.23 -2.42
CA TRP A 201 -11.26 -7.48 -1.85
C TRP A 201 -12.40 -7.70 -2.88
N ARG A 202 -12.13 -7.52 -4.18
CA ARG A 202 -13.08 -7.74 -5.29
C ARG A 202 -12.76 -8.97 -6.15
N HIS A 203 -11.97 -9.91 -5.62
CA HIS A 203 -11.41 -11.11 -6.27
C HIS A 203 -12.40 -11.95 -7.10
N HIS A 204 -13.71 -11.91 -6.82
CA HIS A 204 -14.72 -12.74 -7.49
C HIS A 204 -15.70 -11.99 -8.40
N SER A 205 -15.86 -10.68 -8.24
CA SER A 205 -16.93 -9.93 -8.93
C SER A 205 -16.45 -9.14 -10.14
N ASN A 206 -15.16 -8.81 -10.20
CA ASN A 206 -14.65 -7.97 -11.28
C ASN A 206 -14.41 -8.77 -12.57
N PRO A 207 -14.59 -8.12 -13.72
CA PRO A 207 -14.12 -8.66 -14.98
C PRO A 207 -12.62 -8.93 -14.92
N VAL A 208 -12.17 -9.96 -15.62
CA VAL A 208 -10.75 -10.25 -15.81
C VAL A 208 -10.42 -10.29 -17.29
N GLY A 209 -9.22 -9.84 -17.64
CA GLY A 209 -8.77 -9.79 -19.02
C GLY A 209 -7.28 -9.51 -19.13
N THR A 210 -6.67 -10.07 -20.17
CA THR A 210 -5.28 -9.85 -20.59
C THR A 210 -5.18 -8.86 -21.76
N GLU A 211 -6.33 -8.42 -22.29
CA GLU A 211 -6.44 -7.48 -23.40
C GLU A 211 -7.79 -6.75 -23.34
N TRP A 212 -7.90 -5.63 -24.06
CA TRP A 212 -9.13 -4.87 -24.18
C TRP A 212 -10.06 -5.48 -25.23
N LYS A 213 -11.28 -5.86 -24.83
CA LYS A 213 -12.30 -6.49 -25.70
C LYS A 213 -13.71 -5.95 -25.50
N TRP A 214 -13.85 -4.83 -24.81
CA TRP A 214 -15.13 -4.25 -24.45
C TRP A 214 -15.45 -3.03 -25.29
N LYS A 215 -16.71 -2.62 -25.27
CA LYS A 215 -17.12 -1.33 -25.82
C LYS A 215 -16.28 -0.23 -25.17
N THR A 216 -15.66 0.60 -26.01
CA THR A 216 -14.77 1.68 -25.56
C THR A 216 -15.54 2.99 -25.58
N ASP A 217 -15.71 3.61 -24.41
CA ASP A 217 -16.23 4.97 -24.34
C ASP A 217 -15.09 5.99 -24.55
N PRO A 218 -15.36 7.16 -25.15
CA PRO A 218 -14.36 8.20 -25.37
C PRO A 218 -13.82 8.80 -24.07
N ALA A 219 -12.57 9.25 -24.07
CA ALA A 219 -11.90 9.79 -22.87
C ALA A 219 -12.61 11.05 -22.32
N ASP A 220 -13.11 11.93 -23.20
CA ASP A 220 -13.91 13.10 -22.80
C ASP A 220 -15.13 12.71 -21.98
N LYS A 221 -15.91 11.76 -22.49
CA LYS A 221 -17.10 11.27 -21.81
C LYS A 221 -16.75 10.69 -20.44
N ILE A 222 -15.71 9.85 -20.37
CA ILE A 222 -15.24 9.27 -19.12
C ILE A 222 -14.83 10.36 -18.12
N LEU A 223 -14.09 11.39 -18.56
CA LEU A 223 -13.66 12.48 -17.69
C LEU A 223 -14.83 13.31 -17.16
N PHE A 224 -15.71 13.79 -18.04
CA PHE A 224 -16.83 14.65 -17.65
C PHE A 224 -17.80 13.95 -16.71
N ASP A 225 -18.24 12.75 -17.07
CA ASP A 225 -19.16 11.95 -16.25
C ASP A 225 -18.53 11.60 -14.89
N SER A 226 -17.22 11.35 -14.85
CA SER A 226 -16.50 11.06 -13.59
C SER A 226 -16.41 12.27 -12.68
N LEU A 227 -16.10 13.45 -13.23
CA LEU A 227 -16.06 14.70 -12.49
C LEU A 227 -17.45 15.07 -11.94
N GLU A 228 -18.49 14.92 -12.76
CA GLU A 228 -19.87 15.16 -12.33
C GLU A 228 -20.29 14.18 -11.23
N GLY A 229 -20.03 12.88 -11.43
CA GLY A 229 -20.31 11.84 -10.46
C GLY A 229 -19.61 12.08 -9.12
N HIS A 230 -18.31 12.41 -9.15
CA HIS A 230 -17.54 12.74 -7.96
C HIS A 230 -18.11 13.97 -7.24
N LYS A 231 -18.36 15.07 -7.97
CA LYS A 231 -18.96 16.30 -7.40
C LYS A 231 -20.34 16.04 -6.80
N LYS A 232 -21.16 15.21 -7.44
CA LYS A 232 -22.49 14.83 -6.92
C LYS A 232 -22.38 14.08 -5.60
N MET A 233 -21.45 13.13 -5.50
CA MET A 233 -21.21 12.41 -4.24
C MET A 233 -20.62 13.32 -3.15
N VAL A 234 -19.71 14.23 -3.48
CA VAL A 234 -19.16 15.22 -2.53
C VAL A 234 -20.27 16.14 -2.01
N ARG A 235 -21.18 16.62 -2.87
CA ARG A 235 -22.30 17.49 -2.46
C ARG A 235 -23.21 16.87 -1.41
N GLN A 236 -23.31 15.54 -1.34
CA GLN A 236 -24.09 14.83 -0.32
C GLN A 236 -23.52 15.01 1.10
N PHE A 237 -22.29 15.50 1.24
CA PHE A 237 -21.69 15.82 2.54
C PHE A 237 -22.08 17.20 3.08
N ARG A 238 -22.84 18.01 2.32
CA ARG A 238 -23.33 19.32 2.78
C ARG A 238 -24.22 19.11 4.02
N GLY A 239 -23.91 19.83 5.10
CA GLY A 239 -24.68 19.76 6.35
C GLY A 239 -24.46 18.48 7.16
N VAL A 240 -23.57 17.58 6.74
CA VAL A 240 -23.22 16.40 7.54
C VAL A 240 -22.41 16.81 8.77
N PRO A 241 -22.75 16.35 9.98
CA PRO A 241 -22.04 16.75 11.20
C PRO A 241 -20.52 16.55 11.13
N GLY A 242 -19.81 17.59 11.58
CA GLY A 242 -18.35 17.66 11.64
C GLY A 242 -17.66 18.04 10.34
N VAL A 243 -18.37 18.12 9.21
CA VAL A 243 -17.79 18.64 7.95
C VAL A 243 -17.39 20.10 8.13
N LYS A 244 -16.19 20.45 7.68
CA LYS A 244 -15.64 21.80 7.76
C LYS A 244 -16.02 22.57 6.50
N ASP A 245 -16.62 23.75 6.66
CA ASP A 245 -17.13 24.54 5.54
C ASP A 245 -16.03 24.88 4.51
N ALA A 246 -14.87 25.37 4.97
CA ALA A 246 -13.74 25.67 4.09
C ALA A 246 -13.29 24.46 3.24
N ARG A 247 -13.18 23.27 3.85
CA ARG A 247 -12.81 22.04 3.12
C ARG A 247 -13.91 21.55 2.19
N PHE A 248 -15.17 21.75 2.56
CA PHE A 248 -16.30 21.44 1.70
C PHE A 248 -16.32 22.34 0.46
N GLU A 249 -16.07 23.64 0.62
CA GLU A 249 -15.95 24.59 -0.48
C GLU A 249 -14.80 24.19 -1.42
N GLU A 250 -13.61 23.90 -0.88
CA GLU A 250 -12.45 23.43 -1.65
C GLU A 250 -12.72 22.11 -2.40
N SER A 251 -13.47 21.19 -1.79
CA SER A 251 -13.78 19.86 -2.36
C SER A 251 -14.66 19.93 -3.61
N SER A 252 -15.26 21.08 -3.90
CA SER A 252 -15.97 21.32 -5.16
C SER A 252 -15.05 21.29 -6.39
N THR A 253 -13.75 21.53 -6.17
CA THR A 253 -12.70 21.54 -7.20
C THR A 253 -11.81 20.32 -7.03
N VAL A 254 -11.87 19.41 -8.01
CA VAL A 254 -10.96 18.26 -8.08
C VAL A 254 -9.58 18.76 -8.50
N ARG A 255 -8.55 18.45 -7.69
CA ARG A 255 -7.14 18.80 -7.94
C ARG A 255 -6.27 17.57 -8.22
N HIS A 256 -6.74 16.40 -7.81
CA HIS A 256 -6.01 15.15 -7.94
C HIS A 256 -6.94 14.04 -8.44
N CYS A 257 -6.42 13.17 -9.29
CA CYS A 257 -7.09 11.97 -9.76
C CYS A 257 -6.23 10.75 -9.43
N ALA A 258 -6.76 9.88 -8.57
CA ALA A 258 -6.19 8.57 -8.28
C ALA A 258 -6.81 7.54 -9.23
N LEU A 259 -6.04 7.18 -10.27
CA LEU A 259 -6.35 6.10 -11.20
C LEU A 259 -5.93 4.78 -10.52
N SER A 260 -6.69 4.37 -9.50
CA SER A 260 -6.34 3.24 -8.64
C SER A 260 -7.53 2.59 -7.93
N LEU A 261 -8.76 2.88 -8.35
CA LEU A 261 -9.96 2.42 -7.63
C LEU A 261 -10.12 0.90 -7.65
N VAL A 262 -10.08 0.31 -8.85
CA VAL A 262 -10.21 -1.11 -9.13
C VAL A 262 -9.77 -1.39 -10.56
N GLY A 263 -9.42 -2.64 -10.85
CA GLY A 263 -9.04 -3.07 -12.19
C GLY A 263 -7.64 -2.57 -12.57
N GLU A 264 -7.36 -2.54 -13.86
CA GLU A 264 -6.08 -2.12 -14.42
C GLU A 264 -6.28 -0.90 -15.34
N PRO A 265 -6.04 0.33 -14.83
CA PRO A 265 -6.29 1.58 -15.56
C PRO A 265 -5.52 1.67 -16.88
N ILE A 266 -4.28 1.16 -16.92
CA ILE A 266 -3.41 1.28 -18.10
C ILE A 266 -3.91 0.47 -19.30
N MET A 267 -4.85 -0.46 -19.08
CA MET A 267 -5.47 -1.25 -20.13
C MET A 267 -6.48 -0.45 -20.96
N TYR A 268 -6.92 0.73 -20.48
CA TYR A 268 -7.86 1.57 -21.22
C TYR A 268 -7.19 2.14 -22.49
N PRO A 269 -7.75 1.91 -23.71
CA PRO A 269 -7.10 2.29 -24.96
C PRO A 269 -6.80 3.79 -25.11
N HIS A 270 -7.59 4.67 -24.46
CA HIS A 270 -7.40 6.12 -24.52
C HIS A 270 -6.81 6.69 -23.23
N ILE A 271 -6.00 5.92 -22.50
CA ILE A 271 -5.42 6.36 -21.22
C ILE A 271 -4.59 7.64 -21.34
N ASN A 272 -3.77 7.77 -22.39
CA ASN A 272 -2.96 8.96 -22.63
C ASN A 272 -3.82 10.21 -22.94
N GLU A 273 -4.92 10.02 -23.66
CA GLU A 273 -5.87 11.10 -23.93
C GLU A 273 -6.56 11.57 -22.64
N LEU A 274 -7.01 10.62 -21.82
CA LEU A 274 -7.62 10.89 -20.52
C LEU A 274 -6.67 11.66 -19.59
N ILE A 275 -5.40 11.24 -19.51
CA ILE A 275 -4.37 11.93 -18.73
C ILE A 275 -4.13 13.35 -19.25
N SER A 276 -3.97 13.51 -20.57
CA SER A 276 -3.73 14.82 -21.19
C SER A 276 -4.87 15.81 -20.90
N LYS A 277 -6.12 15.32 -20.92
CA LYS A 277 -7.31 16.13 -20.61
C LYS A 277 -7.36 16.50 -19.12
N MET A 278 -7.02 15.57 -18.22
CA MET A 278 -6.90 15.88 -16.79
C MET A 278 -5.86 16.96 -16.53
N HIS A 279 -4.68 16.87 -17.15
CA HIS A 279 -3.63 17.89 -17.01
C HIS A 279 -4.05 19.25 -17.55
N SER A 280 -4.79 19.30 -18.67
CA SER A 280 -5.33 20.57 -19.19
C SER A 280 -6.33 21.26 -18.25
N LEU A 281 -6.88 20.51 -17.29
CA LEU A 281 -7.76 21.02 -16.22
C LEU A 281 -7.01 21.21 -14.89
N ASN A 282 -5.68 21.13 -14.89
CA ASN A 282 -4.83 21.16 -13.68
C ASN A 282 -5.24 20.11 -12.64
N ILE A 283 -5.60 18.91 -13.11
CA ILE A 283 -5.85 17.74 -12.28
C ILE A 283 -4.63 16.83 -12.37
N SER A 284 -3.90 16.69 -11.26
CA SER A 284 -2.73 15.81 -11.19
C SER A 284 -3.14 14.34 -11.23
N THR A 285 -2.30 13.49 -11.81
CA THR A 285 -2.64 12.08 -12.09
C THR A 285 -1.71 11.12 -11.38
N PHE A 286 -2.29 10.21 -10.61
CA PHE A 286 -1.60 9.14 -9.88
C PHE A 286 -2.06 7.81 -10.45
N LEU A 287 -1.27 7.22 -11.35
CA LEU A 287 -1.62 5.99 -12.05
C LEU A 287 -0.97 4.79 -11.37
N VAL A 288 -1.80 3.81 -10.97
CA VAL A 288 -1.34 2.55 -10.38
C VAL A 288 -1.56 1.41 -11.37
N THR A 289 -0.50 0.62 -11.59
CA THR A 289 -0.53 -0.56 -12.44
C THR A 289 0.09 -1.77 -11.75
N ASN A 290 -0.36 -2.97 -12.12
CA ASN A 290 0.11 -4.27 -11.61
C ASN A 290 1.32 -4.85 -12.37
N ALA A 291 1.97 -4.05 -13.23
CA ALA A 291 3.15 -4.43 -14.00
C ALA A 291 2.94 -5.53 -15.07
N GLN A 292 1.70 -5.83 -15.45
CA GLN A 292 1.41 -6.89 -16.43
C GLN A 292 1.33 -6.39 -17.88
N PHE A 293 1.40 -5.08 -18.12
CA PHE A 293 1.26 -4.46 -19.44
C PHE A 293 2.48 -3.59 -19.80
N PRO A 294 3.69 -4.17 -19.96
CA PRO A 294 4.92 -3.42 -20.17
C PRO A 294 4.84 -2.46 -21.37
N SER A 295 4.29 -2.89 -22.51
CA SER A 295 4.12 -2.03 -23.70
C SER A 295 3.20 -0.83 -23.44
N ALA A 296 2.20 -0.97 -22.56
CA ALA A 296 1.34 0.16 -22.20
C ALA A 296 2.09 1.15 -21.29
N ILE A 297 2.94 0.65 -20.38
CA ILE A 297 3.80 1.48 -19.52
C ILE A 297 4.81 2.24 -20.39
N GLU A 298 5.44 1.56 -21.35
CA GLU A 298 6.40 2.17 -22.28
C GLU A 298 5.77 3.35 -23.05
N ASN A 299 4.57 3.16 -23.59
CA ASN A 299 3.83 4.18 -24.35
C ASN A 299 3.10 5.22 -23.49
N LEU A 300 3.13 5.10 -22.16
CA LEU A 300 2.47 6.05 -21.26
C LEU A 300 3.17 7.41 -21.30
N ILE A 301 2.40 8.48 -21.51
CA ILE A 301 2.88 9.86 -21.36
C ILE A 301 3.19 10.17 -19.88
N PRO A 302 3.98 11.22 -19.58
CA PRO A 302 4.23 11.64 -18.21
C PRO A 302 2.94 11.83 -17.41
N VAL A 303 2.77 11.04 -16.35
CA VAL A 303 1.78 11.31 -15.29
C VAL A 303 2.46 12.05 -14.14
N THR A 304 1.70 12.61 -13.21
CA THR A 304 2.28 13.29 -12.04
C THR A 304 3.12 12.32 -11.20
N GLN A 305 2.59 11.10 -10.98
CA GLN A 305 3.31 10.03 -10.31
C GLN A 305 2.82 8.66 -10.81
N LEU A 306 3.77 7.82 -11.25
CA LEU A 306 3.51 6.47 -11.76
C LEU A 306 3.88 5.42 -10.72
N TYR A 307 2.94 4.54 -10.43
CA TYR A 307 3.07 3.49 -9.45
C TYR A 307 3.12 2.11 -10.10
N LEU A 308 4.13 1.34 -9.73
CA LEU A 308 4.19 -0.10 -9.94
C LEU A 308 3.84 -0.80 -8.63
N SER A 309 2.77 -1.60 -8.61
CA SER A 309 2.50 -2.48 -7.47
C SER A 309 3.43 -3.69 -7.59
N VAL A 310 4.30 -3.87 -6.60
CA VAL A 310 5.25 -4.98 -6.52
C VAL A 310 4.95 -5.73 -5.24
N ASP A 311 3.96 -6.61 -5.30
CA ASP A 311 3.39 -7.26 -4.11
C ASP A 311 4.14 -8.55 -3.72
N ALA A 312 5.17 -8.92 -4.49
CA ALA A 312 6.03 -10.07 -4.26
C ALA A 312 7.39 -9.88 -4.95
N ALA A 313 8.44 -10.45 -4.38
CA ALA A 313 9.80 -10.33 -4.88
C ALA A 313 10.37 -11.61 -5.53
N SER A 314 9.56 -12.68 -5.62
CA SER A 314 9.91 -13.88 -6.38
C SER A 314 8.77 -14.30 -7.31
N LYS A 315 9.09 -15.13 -8.31
CA LYS A 315 8.10 -15.65 -9.26
C LYS A 315 7.04 -16.49 -8.56
N GLU A 316 7.46 -17.27 -7.58
CA GLU A 316 6.62 -18.19 -6.81
C GLU A 316 5.66 -17.41 -5.91
N SER A 317 6.17 -16.44 -5.13
CA SER A 317 5.33 -15.61 -4.27
C SER A 317 4.39 -14.71 -5.07
N LEU A 318 4.83 -14.16 -6.21
CA LEU A 318 3.96 -13.38 -7.09
C LEU A 318 2.80 -14.22 -7.63
N LYS A 319 3.07 -15.46 -8.02
CA LYS A 319 2.01 -16.38 -8.46
C LYS A 319 1.00 -16.67 -7.35
N GLU A 320 1.49 -16.82 -6.11
CA GLU A 320 0.65 -17.13 -4.96
C GLU A 320 -0.23 -15.95 -4.54
N ILE A 321 0.37 -14.77 -4.43
CA ILE A 321 -0.27 -13.58 -3.88
C ILE A 321 -1.11 -12.84 -4.94
N ASP A 322 -0.61 -12.66 -6.16
CA ASP A 322 -1.26 -11.85 -7.20
C ASP A 322 -2.13 -12.65 -8.16
N ARG A 323 -1.85 -13.95 -8.29
CA ARG A 323 -2.55 -14.88 -9.20
C ARG A 323 -2.74 -14.26 -10.60
N PRO A 324 -1.65 -13.88 -11.27
CA PRO A 324 -1.71 -13.30 -12.60
C PRO A 324 -2.28 -14.29 -13.62
N LEU A 325 -2.98 -13.76 -14.62
CA LEU A 325 -3.57 -14.55 -15.71
C LEU A 325 -2.53 -14.88 -16.80
N PHE A 326 -1.54 -14.02 -16.97
CA PHE A 326 -0.46 -14.21 -17.93
C PHE A 326 0.44 -15.37 -17.50
N ARG A 327 0.91 -16.18 -18.46
CA ARG A 327 1.88 -17.26 -18.19
C ARG A 327 3.30 -16.72 -17.98
N ASP A 328 3.61 -15.63 -18.66
CA ASP A 328 4.87 -14.88 -18.64
C ASP A 328 4.87 -13.73 -17.61
N PHE A 329 3.98 -13.78 -16.62
CA PHE A 329 3.74 -12.72 -15.64
C PHE A 329 4.99 -12.18 -14.94
N TRP A 330 5.95 -13.05 -14.61
CA TRP A 330 7.20 -12.64 -13.98
C TRP A 330 8.07 -11.85 -14.95
N GLN A 331 8.20 -12.29 -16.21
CA GLN A 331 8.95 -11.56 -17.22
C GLN A 331 8.30 -10.21 -17.51
N ARG A 332 6.96 -10.11 -17.49
CA ARG A 332 6.23 -8.85 -17.63
C ARG A 332 6.53 -7.88 -16.49
N LEU A 333 6.57 -8.37 -15.25
CA LEU A 333 7.00 -7.56 -14.10
C LEU A 333 8.43 -7.07 -14.30
N MET A 334 9.38 -7.96 -14.62
CA MET A 334 10.78 -7.59 -14.83
C MET A 334 10.96 -6.56 -15.96
N ASN A 335 10.26 -6.74 -17.08
CA ASN A 335 10.27 -5.77 -18.18
C ASN A 335 9.67 -4.43 -17.75
N SER A 336 8.57 -4.45 -16.99
CA SER A 336 7.95 -3.22 -16.48
C SER A 336 8.86 -2.48 -15.51
N ILE A 337 9.64 -3.19 -14.69
CA ILE A 337 10.68 -2.65 -13.82
C ILE A 337 11.77 -1.96 -14.65
N ASP A 338 12.24 -2.60 -15.72
CA ASP A 338 13.26 -2.01 -16.61
C ASP A 338 12.72 -0.76 -17.31
N ILE A 339 11.51 -0.83 -17.85
CA ILE A 339 10.85 0.32 -18.50
C ILE A 339 10.67 1.47 -17.50
N LEU A 340 10.30 1.17 -16.24
CA LEU A 340 10.10 2.18 -15.22
C LEU A 340 11.40 2.93 -14.90
N ARG A 341 12.55 2.23 -14.94
CA ARG A 341 13.87 2.83 -14.73
C ARG A 341 14.17 3.94 -15.74
N ASP A 342 13.72 3.75 -16.98
CA ASP A 342 13.95 4.70 -18.08
C ASP A 342 12.94 5.85 -18.10
N LYS A 343 11.87 5.77 -17.29
CA LYS A 343 10.92 6.87 -17.13
C LYS A 343 11.55 8.01 -16.32
N LYS A 344 11.51 9.21 -16.90
CA LYS A 344 12.00 10.44 -16.23
C LYS A 344 11.02 11.04 -15.24
N GLN A 345 9.73 10.78 -15.42
CA GLN A 345 8.69 11.22 -14.48
C GLN A 345 8.88 10.56 -13.10
N ARG A 346 8.16 11.05 -12.10
CA ARG A 346 8.21 10.49 -10.75
C ARG A 346 7.64 9.07 -10.67
N THR A 347 8.46 8.14 -10.18
CA THR A 347 8.15 6.70 -10.14
C THR A 347 8.12 6.16 -8.72
N VAL A 348 7.21 5.23 -8.44
CA VAL A 348 7.00 4.65 -7.12
C VAL A 348 6.82 3.14 -7.22
N TYR A 349 7.55 2.39 -6.41
CA TYR A 349 7.15 1.03 -6.07
C TYR A 349 6.24 1.06 -4.87
N ARG A 350 5.10 0.39 -4.96
CA ARG A 350 4.22 0.18 -3.81
C ARG A 350 4.24 -1.30 -3.44
N LEU A 351 4.77 -1.59 -2.27
CA LEU A 351 4.85 -2.93 -1.70
C LEU A 351 3.70 -3.09 -0.70
N THR A 352 2.76 -3.99 -0.97
CA THR A 352 1.72 -4.34 -0.02
C THR A 352 2.22 -5.50 0.86
N LEU A 353 2.63 -5.21 2.09
CA LEU A 353 3.09 -6.23 3.02
C LEU A 353 1.92 -7.01 3.60
N VAL A 354 2.00 -8.32 3.47
CA VAL A 354 1.02 -9.26 3.99
C VAL A 354 1.76 -10.26 4.87
N ASN A 355 1.41 -10.27 6.16
CA ASN A 355 1.99 -11.20 7.13
C ASN A 355 1.83 -12.65 6.62
N ARG A 356 2.91 -13.42 6.72
CA ARG A 356 3.03 -14.83 6.25
C ARG A 356 3.08 -15.05 4.72
N TYR A 357 3.10 -13.99 3.92
CA TYR A 357 3.25 -14.10 2.46
C TYR A 357 4.60 -13.57 1.97
N ASN A 358 4.91 -12.30 2.23
CA ASN A 358 6.03 -11.62 1.56
C ASN A 358 6.98 -10.85 2.49
N MET A 359 6.82 -10.96 3.81
CA MET A 359 7.62 -10.19 4.77
C MET A 359 9.04 -10.75 5.00
N ASN A 360 9.34 -11.93 4.48
CA ASN A 360 10.67 -12.55 4.53
C ASN A 360 11.50 -12.33 3.26
N GLU A 361 11.00 -11.56 2.28
CA GLU A 361 11.64 -11.38 0.97
C GLU A 361 12.48 -10.09 0.86
N VAL A 362 12.98 -9.56 1.99
CA VAL A 362 13.67 -8.25 2.05
C VAL A 362 14.78 -8.13 1.01
N SER A 363 15.66 -9.12 0.92
CA SER A 363 16.82 -9.08 0.01
C SER A 363 16.41 -9.15 -1.47
N GLN A 364 15.34 -9.88 -1.78
CA GLN A 364 14.79 -9.96 -3.12
C GLN A 364 14.12 -8.62 -3.52
N TYR A 365 13.38 -7.98 -2.61
CA TYR A 365 12.87 -6.63 -2.83
C TYR A 365 14.00 -5.62 -3.06
N ALA A 366 15.09 -5.70 -2.27
CA ALA A 366 16.27 -4.86 -2.46
C ALA A 366 16.85 -5.03 -3.87
N ALA A 367 16.92 -6.27 -4.39
CA ALA A 367 17.37 -6.53 -5.75
C ALA A 367 16.45 -5.91 -6.83
N LEU A 368 15.13 -5.98 -6.65
CA LEU A 368 14.17 -5.34 -7.57
C LEU A 368 14.27 -3.81 -7.55
N ILE A 369 14.45 -3.22 -6.36
CA ILE A 369 14.65 -1.77 -6.19
C ILE A 369 15.97 -1.35 -6.86
N LYS A 370 17.07 -2.08 -6.63
CA LYS A 370 18.36 -1.80 -7.27
C LYS A 370 18.28 -1.86 -8.79
N ARG A 371 17.46 -2.76 -9.34
CA ARG A 371 17.25 -2.91 -10.79
C ARG A 371 16.47 -1.74 -11.38
N GLY A 372 15.31 -1.41 -10.81
CA GLY A 372 14.42 -0.40 -11.39
C GLY A 372 14.68 1.02 -10.95
N GLN A 373 15.40 1.22 -9.85
CA GLN A 373 15.73 2.53 -9.29
C GLN A 373 14.51 3.47 -9.24
N PRO A 374 13.37 3.10 -8.62
CA PRO A 374 12.22 3.99 -8.50
C PRO A 374 12.57 5.20 -7.63
N ASP A 375 11.95 6.36 -7.82
CA ASP A 375 12.23 7.51 -6.96
C ASP A 375 11.81 7.28 -5.50
N PHE A 376 10.72 6.52 -5.31
CA PHE A 376 10.17 6.19 -4.00
C PHE A 376 9.79 4.71 -3.89
N VAL A 377 9.83 4.21 -2.67
CA VAL A 377 9.23 2.92 -2.30
C VAL A 377 8.26 3.16 -1.15
N GLU A 378 6.98 2.97 -1.43
CA GLU A 378 5.92 2.94 -0.42
C GLU A 378 5.79 1.52 0.10
N VAL A 379 6.11 1.32 1.37
CA VAL A 379 5.89 0.04 2.04
C VAL A 379 4.66 0.17 2.92
N LYS A 380 3.62 -0.60 2.60
CA LYS A 380 2.31 -0.47 3.23
C LYS A 380 1.80 -1.81 3.73
N GLY A 381 1.42 -1.88 5.00
CA GLY A 381 0.70 -3.04 5.53
C GLY A 381 -0.67 -3.20 4.88
N VAL A 382 -1.03 -4.44 4.54
CA VAL A 382 -2.33 -4.77 3.99
C VAL A 382 -3.45 -4.33 4.93
N THR A 383 -4.50 -3.73 4.38
CA THR A 383 -5.70 -3.41 5.14
C THR A 383 -6.73 -4.50 4.90
N TYR A 384 -7.18 -5.13 5.97
CA TYR A 384 -8.28 -6.08 5.91
C TYR A 384 -9.59 -5.33 5.60
N CYS A 385 -10.38 -5.86 4.68
CA CYS A 385 -11.58 -5.20 4.13
C CYS A 385 -12.88 -5.99 4.40
N GLY A 386 -12.88 -6.81 5.46
CA GLY A 386 -14.01 -7.64 5.88
C GLY A 386 -13.99 -9.09 5.35
N ASP A 387 -14.79 -9.93 6.00
CA ASP A 387 -14.94 -11.35 5.68
C ASP A 387 -15.79 -11.53 4.42
N SER A 388 -15.13 -11.71 3.28
CA SER A 388 -15.77 -12.49 2.21
C SER A 388 -15.48 -13.96 2.49
N LYS A 389 -16.48 -14.84 2.39
CA LYS A 389 -16.34 -16.31 2.59
C LYS A 389 -15.20 -16.94 1.75
N ASN A 390 -14.67 -16.22 0.77
CA ASN A 390 -13.60 -16.65 -0.13
C ASN A 390 -12.28 -15.85 0.03
N SER A 391 -12.18 -14.89 0.95
CA SER A 391 -10.91 -14.21 1.25
C SER A 391 -9.98 -15.18 1.97
N LYS A 392 -8.74 -15.32 1.47
CA LYS A 392 -7.69 -16.06 2.18
C LYS A 392 -6.96 -15.21 3.23
N ILE A 393 -7.19 -13.90 3.22
CA ILE A 393 -6.58 -12.94 4.13
C ILE A 393 -7.50 -12.74 5.32
N THR A 394 -6.93 -12.83 6.52
CA THR A 394 -7.58 -12.61 7.81
C THR A 394 -6.90 -11.45 8.54
N MET A 395 -7.43 -11.05 9.70
CA MET A 395 -6.77 -10.04 10.53
C MET A 395 -5.35 -10.42 10.94
N ALA A 396 -5.04 -11.72 11.10
CA ALA A 396 -3.69 -12.19 11.42
C ALA A 396 -2.65 -11.92 10.31
N ASN A 397 -3.11 -11.57 9.10
CA ASN A 397 -2.26 -11.21 7.97
C ASN A 397 -1.99 -9.71 7.88
N VAL A 398 -2.64 -8.89 8.70
CA VAL A 398 -2.36 -7.45 8.79
C VAL A 398 -1.12 -7.24 9.67
N PRO A 399 -0.02 -6.67 9.17
CA PRO A 399 1.14 -6.35 10.00
C PRO A 399 0.86 -5.15 10.89
N TRP A 400 1.54 -5.07 12.02
CA TRP A 400 1.59 -3.85 12.83
C TRP A 400 2.49 -2.81 12.17
N HIS A 401 2.34 -1.55 12.53
CA HIS A 401 3.24 -0.48 12.04
C HIS A 401 4.69 -0.73 12.41
N ALA A 402 4.96 -1.26 13.61
CA ALA A 402 6.29 -1.67 14.01
C ALA A 402 6.89 -2.73 13.06
N ASP A 403 6.11 -3.73 12.66
CA ASP A 403 6.58 -4.77 11.72
C ASP A 403 6.94 -4.17 10.35
N VAL A 404 6.17 -3.18 9.89
CA VAL A 404 6.44 -2.45 8.63
C VAL A 404 7.70 -1.61 8.75
N VAL A 405 7.90 -0.92 9.87
CA VAL A 405 9.12 -0.13 10.14
C VAL A 405 10.35 -1.04 10.18
N ASP A 406 10.28 -2.17 10.88
CA ASP A 406 11.38 -3.13 10.99
C ASP A 406 11.75 -3.71 9.61
N PHE A 407 10.75 -4.04 8.80
CA PHE A 407 10.97 -4.48 7.42
C PHE A 407 11.68 -3.40 6.59
N VAL A 408 11.23 -2.15 6.70
CA VAL A 408 11.79 -1.01 5.97
C VAL A 408 13.23 -0.72 6.39
N GLN A 409 13.54 -0.78 7.69
CA GLN A 409 14.91 -0.59 8.19
C GLN A 409 15.85 -1.66 7.63
N GLN A 410 15.43 -2.92 7.61
CA GLN A 410 16.21 -4.01 7.01
C GLN A 410 16.37 -3.84 5.49
N LEU A 411 15.34 -3.33 4.81
CA LEU A 411 15.37 -3.07 3.38
C LEU A 411 16.34 -1.93 3.03
N VAL A 412 16.23 -0.80 3.73
CA VAL A 412 17.11 0.37 3.55
C VAL A 412 18.56 0.04 3.89
N PHE A 413 18.81 -0.82 4.90
CA PHE A 413 20.16 -1.29 5.20
C PHE A 413 20.87 -1.96 4.01
N GLN A 414 20.11 -2.49 3.05
CA GLN A 414 20.65 -3.11 1.83
C GLN A 414 20.73 -2.15 0.64
N LEU A 415 20.31 -0.90 0.77
CA LEU A 415 20.17 0.09 -0.30
C LEU A 415 21.04 1.33 -0.02
N ASP A 416 22.15 1.46 -0.73
CA ASP A 416 23.10 2.57 -0.47
C ASP A 416 22.56 3.95 -0.91
N ASP A 417 21.68 3.99 -1.92
CA ASP A 417 21.16 5.22 -2.54
C ASP A 417 19.78 5.65 -2.01
N TYR A 418 19.27 4.99 -0.97
CA TYR A 418 17.93 5.20 -0.42
C TYR A 418 17.95 5.38 1.09
N ASP A 419 16.99 6.12 1.62
CA ASP A 419 16.82 6.30 3.07
C ASP A 419 15.33 6.53 3.40
N ILE A 420 14.97 6.41 4.68
CA ILE A 420 13.59 6.57 5.16
C ILE A 420 13.26 8.06 5.22
N ALA A 421 12.26 8.48 4.46
CA ALA A 421 11.88 9.89 4.36
C ALA A 421 10.72 10.26 5.29
N ALA A 422 9.66 9.46 5.29
CA ALA A 422 8.40 9.77 5.97
C ALA A 422 7.68 8.51 6.45
N GLU A 423 6.75 8.68 7.39
CA GLU A 423 5.82 7.63 7.79
C GLU A 423 4.41 8.19 7.92
N HIS A 424 3.40 7.34 7.78
CA HIS A 424 2.03 7.63 8.16
C HIS A 424 1.46 6.42 8.90
N GLU A 425 1.66 6.42 10.22
CA GLU A 425 1.29 5.31 11.10
C GLU A 425 -0.19 4.92 10.96
N HIS A 426 -1.08 5.90 10.83
CA HIS A 426 -2.53 5.66 10.72
C HIS A 426 -2.90 4.91 9.42
N SER A 427 -2.08 4.96 8.38
CA SER A 427 -2.26 4.10 7.19
C SER A 427 -1.33 2.90 7.15
N ASN A 428 -0.57 2.66 8.23
CA ASN A 428 0.44 1.62 8.32
C ASN A 428 1.40 1.64 7.11
N CYS A 429 1.98 2.80 6.85
CA CYS A 429 2.77 3.03 5.64
C CYS A 429 4.02 3.84 5.93
N VAL A 430 5.14 3.44 5.34
CA VAL A 430 6.44 4.12 5.43
C VAL A 430 6.94 4.42 4.02
N LEU A 431 7.56 5.58 3.86
CA LEU A 431 8.13 6.05 2.60
C LEU A 431 9.65 5.97 2.66
N ILE A 432 10.22 5.20 1.73
CA ILE A 432 11.63 5.23 1.39
C ILE A 432 11.79 6.13 0.15
N ALA A 433 12.81 6.96 0.12
CA ALA A 433 13.11 7.84 -1.01
C ALA A 433 14.58 7.74 -1.42
N LYS A 434 14.86 7.96 -2.70
CA LYS A 434 16.25 8.16 -3.17
C LYS A 434 16.89 9.35 -2.47
N LEU A 435 18.18 9.24 -2.16
CA LEU A 435 18.96 10.32 -1.53
C LEU A 435 19.01 11.60 -2.36
N ASN A 436 18.77 11.54 -3.68
CA ASN A 436 18.63 12.72 -4.54
C ASN A 436 17.48 13.66 -4.10
N PHE A 437 16.48 13.16 -3.37
CA PHE A 437 15.42 13.98 -2.77
C PHE A 437 15.81 14.55 -1.39
N LYS A 438 17.05 14.33 -0.93
CA LYS A 438 17.58 14.84 0.34
C LYS A 438 18.59 15.97 0.09
N ILE A 439 18.11 17.20 -0.02
CA ILE A 439 18.92 18.38 -0.33
C ILE A 439 19.32 19.06 0.98
N ASN A 440 20.63 19.20 1.22
CA ASN A 440 21.18 19.81 2.44
C ASN A 440 20.60 19.18 3.73
N GLY A 441 20.43 17.85 3.73
CA GLY A 441 19.88 17.10 4.86
C GLY A 441 18.36 17.17 5.01
N GLN A 442 17.65 17.90 4.15
CA GLN A 442 16.18 18.04 4.17
C GLN A 442 15.53 17.25 3.04
N TRP A 443 14.40 16.62 3.33
CA TRP A 443 13.65 15.83 2.36
C TRP A 443 12.74 16.71 1.48
N TYR A 444 12.68 16.38 0.19
CA TYR A 444 11.87 17.05 -0.84
C TYR A 444 10.94 16.04 -1.53
N THR A 445 10.12 15.35 -0.73
CA THR A 445 9.17 14.35 -1.24
C THR A 445 7.85 14.98 -1.68
N TRP A 446 7.54 16.22 -1.34
CA TRP A 446 6.30 16.85 -1.82
C TRP A 446 6.38 17.23 -3.29
N ILE A 447 5.23 17.51 -3.88
CA ILE A 447 5.09 17.83 -5.31
C ILE A 447 4.73 19.30 -5.45
N ASP A 448 5.50 20.04 -6.23
CA ASP A 448 5.10 21.35 -6.74
C ASP A 448 4.16 21.12 -7.95
N TYR A 449 2.86 21.09 -7.67
CA TYR A 449 1.84 20.78 -8.68
C TYR A 449 1.77 21.82 -9.80
N GLU A 450 1.94 23.10 -9.48
CA GLU A 450 1.89 24.19 -10.48
C GLU A 450 3.10 24.08 -11.43
N LYS A 451 4.28 23.79 -10.87
CA LYS A 451 5.47 23.51 -11.68
C LYS A 451 5.31 22.25 -12.51
N PHE A 452 4.73 21.18 -11.97
CA PHE A 452 4.41 19.98 -12.73
C PHE A 452 3.51 20.29 -13.94
N PHE A 453 2.41 21.03 -13.77
CA PHE A 453 1.51 21.36 -14.89
C PHE A 453 2.21 22.20 -15.96
N SER A 454 3.04 23.16 -15.54
CA SER A 454 3.85 23.97 -16.46
C SER A 454 4.82 23.11 -17.29
N LEU A 455 5.46 22.13 -16.66
CA LEU A 455 6.38 21.19 -17.32
C LEU A 455 5.63 20.20 -18.23
N ALA A 456 4.48 19.69 -17.79
CA ALA A 456 3.64 18.79 -18.57
C ALA A 456 3.13 19.46 -19.86
N GLU A 457 2.70 20.73 -19.77
CA GLU A 457 2.27 21.50 -20.95
C GLU A 457 3.43 21.77 -21.90
N ARG A 458 4.63 22.10 -21.38
CA ARG A 458 5.84 22.27 -22.20
C ARG A 458 6.27 20.96 -22.88
N PHE A 459 6.16 19.83 -22.18
CA PHE A 459 6.41 18.51 -22.76
C PHE A 459 5.43 18.22 -23.90
N LYS A 460 4.14 18.49 -23.69
CA LYS A 460 3.09 18.28 -24.70
C LYS A 460 3.27 19.17 -25.94
N LYS A 461 3.65 20.44 -25.75
CA LYS A 461 3.78 21.42 -26.83
C LYS A 461 5.09 21.29 -27.60
N ASP A 462 6.20 21.18 -26.88
CA ASP A 462 7.55 21.34 -27.45
C ASP A 462 8.37 20.02 -27.39
N GLY A 463 7.85 18.95 -26.78
CA GLY A 463 8.58 17.68 -26.59
C GLY A 463 9.70 17.74 -25.54
N ILE A 464 9.80 18.84 -24.79
CA ILE A 464 10.89 19.07 -23.83
C ILE A 464 10.66 18.20 -22.58
N SER A 465 11.52 17.21 -22.39
CA SER A 465 11.45 16.29 -21.25
C SER A 465 11.82 16.99 -19.93
N PHE A 466 11.23 16.52 -18.84
CA PHE A 466 11.54 16.91 -17.46
C PHE A 466 11.68 15.67 -16.57
N THR A 467 12.19 15.87 -15.38
CA THR A 467 12.43 14.84 -14.36
C THR A 467 11.63 15.10 -13.09
N SER A 468 11.53 14.11 -12.22
CA SER A 468 10.90 14.24 -10.90
C SER A 468 11.57 15.29 -9.99
N TYR A 469 12.85 15.59 -10.21
CA TYR A 469 13.58 16.65 -9.51
C TYR A 469 13.13 18.06 -9.93
N ASP A 470 12.58 18.21 -11.13
CA ASP A 470 12.16 19.53 -11.62
C ASP A 470 10.93 20.06 -10.89
N TYR A 471 10.17 19.23 -10.16
CA TYR A 471 8.93 19.63 -9.47
C TYR A 471 8.83 19.07 -8.05
N MET A 472 9.97 18.84 -7.40
CA MET A 472 10.01 18.47 -5.98
C MET A 472 9.80 19.69 -5.07
N ALA A 473 9.08 19.48 -3.97
CA ALA A 473 8.83 20.45 -2.93
C ALA A 473 9.21 19.86 -1.56
N LYS A 474 9.51 20.74 -0.60
CA LYS A 474 9.99 20.34 0.73
C LYS A 474 8.93 19.50 1.46
N THR A 475 9.37 18.39 2.06
CA THR A 475 8.55 17.58 2.96
C THR A 475 8.36 18.32 4.29
N PRO A 476 7.14 18.45 4.83
CA PRO A 476 6.92 19.07 6.14
C PRO A 476 7.54 18.26 7.27
N ASP A 477 7.97 18.95 8.33
CA ASP A 477 8.66 18.31 9.46
C ASP A 477 7.78 17.28 10.19
N TRP A 478 6.46 17.50 10.26
CA TRP A 478 5.51 16.57 10.88
C TRP A 478 5.32 15.26 10.09
N ALA A 479 5.68 15.27 8.80
CA ALA A 479 5.59 14.10 7.92
C ALA A 479 6.82 13.20 8.01
N LEU A 480 7.96 13.74 8.48
CA LEU A 480 9.23 13.03 8.52
C LEU A 480 9.17 11.80 9.42
N PHE A 481 9.92 10.76 9.04
CA PHE A 481 10.07 9.56 9.86
C PHE A 481 10.64 9.92 11.25
N GLY A 482 10.03 9.40 12.31
CA GLY A 482 10.42 9.71 13.69
C GLY A 482 9.89 11.03 14.24
N ALA A 483 9.12 11.81 13.46
CA ALA A 483 8.42 12.98 13.97
C ALA A 483 7.37 12.57 15.02
N SER A 484 7.11 13.44 16.00
CA SER A 484 6.13 13.17 17.08
C SER A 484 4.72 12.90 16.56
N GLN A 485 4.38 13.44 15.39
CA GLN A 485 3.09 13.31 14.73
C GLN A 485 2.97 11.99 13.96
N ARG A 486 4.09 11.29 13.70
CA ARG A 486 4.14 10.06 12.89
C ARG A 486 3.35 10.17 11.57
N GLY A 487 3.48 11.33 10.93
CA GLY A 487 2.81 11.64 9.67
C GLY A 487 1.39 12.15 9.77
N PHE A 488 0.79 12.24 10.96
CA PHE A 488 -0.55 12.78 11.11
C PHE A 488 -0.50 14.31 11.05
N ASP A 489 -1.23 14.91 10.12
CA ASP A 489 -1.24 16.37 9.94
C ASP A 489 -1.70 17.08 11.24
N PRO A 490 -0.89 17.99 11.81
CA PRO A 490 -1.24 18.73 13.01
C PRO A 490 -2.44 19.68 12.84
N GLU A 491 -2.83 20.03 11.60
CA GLU A 491 -4.07 20.79 11.34
C GLU A 491 -5.34 19.94 11.52
N ASP A 492 -5.19 18.61 11.59
CA ASP A 492 -6.28 17.66 11.78
C ASP A 492 -6.37 17.13 13.21
N GLN A 493 -7.54 16.61 13.56
CA GLN A 493 -7.79 15.98 14.85
C GLN A 493 -8.03 14.49 14.66
N ARG A 494 -7.15 13.67 15.26
CA ARG A 494 -7.31 12.22 15.23
C ARG A 494 -8.62 11.84 15.94
N TRP A 495 -9.47 11.09 15.23
CA TRP A 495 -10.76 10.68 15.74
C TRP A 495 -10.75 9.20 16.11
N TYR A 496 -11.02 8.91 17.38
CA TYR A 496 -11.15 7.55 17.90
C TYR A 496 -12.63 7.21 18.06
N ARG A 497 -13.06 6.07 17.52
CA ARG A 497 -14.45 5.60 17.66
C ARG A 497 -14.61 4.98 19.05
N LYS A 498 -15.49 5.57 19.87
CA LYS A 498 -15.78 5.23 21.27
C LYS A 498 -14.62 5.53 22.24
N SER A 499 -14.72 6.67 22.91
CA SER A 499 -14.26 6.78 24.29
C SER A 499 -15.03 5.75 25.11
N LYS A 500 -14.39 4.64 25.49
CA LYS A 500 -14.76 4.07 26.79
C LYS A 500 -14.35 5.14 27.80
N ILE A 501 -15.35 5.91 28.24
CA ILE A 501 -15.27 6.58 29.53
C ILE A 501 -15.04 5.43 30.51
N TRP A 502 -13.91 5.54 31.19
CA TRP A 502 -13.39 4.59 32.15
C TRP A 502 -14.41 4.16 33.20
#